data_AF-A0A935Y8B2-F1
#
_entry.id   AF-A0A935Y8B2-F1
#
_cell.length_a   1.000
_cell.length_b   1.000
_cell.length_c   1.000
_cell.angle_alpha   90.00
_cell.angle_beta   90.00
_cell.angle_gamma   90.00
#
_symmetry.space_group_name_H-M   'P 1'
#
loop_
_entity.id
_entity.type
_entity.pdbx_description
1 polymer ?
#
loop_
_entity_poly.entity_id
_entity_poly.type
_entity_poly.pdbx_seq_one_letter_code
_entity_poly.pdbx_strand_id
1 'polypeptide(L)'
;MPVQEWLLRLRRQGVAVLLIHHAGKGGNQRGTSKREDVLDTVIALRRPLDYEPDQGARFEVHFEKARGMSGDDALPLDARLILDDDTVKWSWQPLVDAKASAVEAMLQDGLPIRDIAEETGMSKSAVHRLKDKLKKEGRING
;
A
#
# COMPACT_ATOMS: atom_id res chain seq x y z
N MET A 1 -28.66 -10.88 5.22
CA MET A 1 -28.06 -10.48 6.52
C MET A 1 -28.47 -9.04 6.77
N PRO A 2 -28.99 -8.68 7.95
CA PRO A 2 -29.61 -7.37 8.18
C PRO A 2 -28.73 -6.17 7.79
N VAL A 3 -27.42 -6.24 8.06
CA VAL A 3 -26.46 -5.19 7.71
C VAL A 3 -26.26 -5.05 6.19
N GLN A 4 -26.17 -6.15 5.44
CA GLN A 4 -26.00 -6.10 3.98
C GLN A 4 -27.22 -5.48 3.29
N GLU A 5 -28.42 -5.89 3.70
CA GLU A 5 -29.67 -5.34 3.17
C GLU A 5 -29.78 -3.84 3.46
N TRP A 6 -29.34 -3.42 4.65
CA TRP A 6 -29.25 -2.01 5.02
C TRP A 6 -28.26 -1.23 4.14
N LEU A 7 -27.05 -1.75 3.90
CA LEU A 7 -26.06 -1.13 3.02
C LEU A 7 -26.58 -0.98 1.58
N LEU A 8 -27.22 -2.01 1.05
CA LEU A 8 -27.82 -1.97 -0.29
C LEU A 8 -28.96 -0.94 -0.38
N ARG A 9 -29.74 -0.74 0.70
CA ARG A 9 -30.77 0.30 0.75
C ARG A 9 -30.15 1.70 0.69
N LEU A 10 -29.09 1.95 1.47
CA LEU A 10 -28.36 3.23 1.44
C LEU A 10 -27.77 3.51 0.06
N ARG A 11 -27.16 2.51 -0.58
CA ARG A 11 -26.65 2.63 -1.95
C ARG A 11 -27.74 3.03 -2.95
N ARG A 12 -28.92 2.41 -2.88
CA ARG A 12 -30.07 2.76 -3.76
C ARG A 12 -30.57 4.18 -3.52
N GLN A 13 -30.32 4.75 -2.35
CA GLN A 13 -30.63 6.15 -2.02
C GLN A 13 -29.51 7.12 -2.41
N GLY A 14 -28.43 6.64 -3.04
CA GLY A 14 -27.28 7.46 -3.44
C GLY A 14 -26.37 7.85 -2.26
N VAL A 15 -26.50 7.19 -1.11
CA VAL A 15 -25.71 7.49 0.09
C VAL A 15 -24.40 6.72 0.06
N ALA A 16 -23.28 7.42 0.18
CA ALA A 16 -21.96 6.81 0.36
C ALA A 16 -21.80 6.28 1.80
N VAL A 17 -21.28 5.06 1.95
CA VAL A 17 -21.08 4.43 3.26
C VAL A 17 -19.63 4.00 3.42
N LEU A 18 -18.97 4.48 4.48
CA LEU A 18 -17.64 4.04 4.88
C LEU A 18 -17.76 3.07 6.05
N LEU A 19 -17.21 1.87 5.89
CA LEU A 19 -17.12 0.87 6.95
C LEU A 19 -15.66 0.75 7.40
N ILE A 20 -15.42 0.99 8.69
CA ILE A 20 -14.10 0.85 9.30
C ILE A 20 -14.13 -0.37 10.21
N HIS A 21 -13.18 -1.28 10.02
CA HIS A 21 -12.99 -2.42 10.90
C HIS A 21 -11.50 -2.75 11.06
N HIS A 22 -11.15 -3.39 12.16
CA HIS A 22 -9.80 -3.91 12.34
C HIS A 22 -9.56 -5.16 11.48
N ALA A 23 -8.32 -5.34 11.05
CA ALA A 23 -7.86 -6.57 10.43
C ALA A 23 -7.93 -7.76 11.41
N GLY A 24 -8.14 -8.95 10.87
CA GLY A 24 -8.00 -10.22 11.56
C GLY A 24 -6.54 -10.56 11.87
N LYS A 25 -6.32 -11.67 12.57
CA LYS A 25 -4.95 -12.15 12.87
C LYS A 25 -4.11 -12.41 11.62
N GLY A 26 -4.76 -12.73 10.49
CA GLY A 26 -4.11 -12.95 9.19
C GLY A 26 -4.16 -11.74 8.25
N GLY A 27 -4.42 -10.52 8.75
CA GLY A 27 -4.48 -9.30 7.92
C GLY A 27 -5.80 -9.05 7.19
N ASN A 28 -6.59 -10.10 6.92
CA ASN A 28 -7.87 -9.98 6.21
C ASN A 28 -9.03 -9.55 7.12
N GLN A 29 -10.15 -9.12 6.53
CA GLN A 29 -11.37 -8.82 7.26
C GLN A 29 -11.80 -10.00 8.15
N ARG A 30 -12.19 -9.71 9.41
CA ARG A 30 -12.81 -10.72 10.28
C ARG A 30 -14.26 -10.96 9.84
N GLY A 31 -14.56 -12.20 9.47
CA GLY A 31 -15.92 -12.63 9.14
C GLY A 31 -15.97 -13.49 7.89
N THR A 32 -17.16 -13.60 7.30
CA THR A 32 -17.37 -14.33 6.05
C THR A 32 -17.15 -13.42 4.85
N SER A 33 -16.60 -13.96 3.76
CA SER A 33 -16.39 -13.25 2.48
C SER A 33 -17.67 -12.58 1.95
N LYS A 34 -18.84 -13.10 2.31
CA LYS A 34 -20.15 -12.51 2.00
C LYS A 34 -20.23 -11.01 2.36
N ARG A 35 -19.54 -10.56 3.42
CA ARG A 35 -19.55 -9.14 3.83
C ARG A 35 -18.90 -8.22 2.79
N GLU A 36 -17.91 -8.72 2.06
CA GLU A 36 -17.20 -7.97 1.03
C GLU A 36 -17.97 -7.92 -0.30
N ASP A 37 -18.85 -8.89 -0.57
CA ASP A 37 -19.59 -9.00 -1.84
C ASP A 37 -20.35 -7.71 -2.21
N VAL A 38 -20.99 -7.10 -1.21
CA VAL A 38 -21.82 -5.89 -1.36
C VAL A 38 -21.01 -4.60 -1.46
N LEU A 39 -19.73 -4.61 -1.07
CA LEU A 39 -18.86 -3.43 -1.11
C LEU A 39 -18.39 -3.18 -2.54
N ASP A 40 -18.37 -1.91 -2.95
CA ASP A 40 -17.82 -1.52 -4.25
C ASP A 40 -16.30 -1.36 -4.20
N THR A 41 -15.77 -0.83 -3.10
CA THR A 41 -14.34 -0.64 -2.86
C THR A 41 -13.95 -1.24 -1.52
N VAL A 42 -12.81 -1.92 -1.47
CA VAL A 42 -12.16 -2.44 -0.26
C VAL A 42 -10.74 -1.93 -0.23
N ILE A 43 -10.42 -1.19 0.84
CA ILE A 43 -9.10 -0.59 1.07
C ILE A 43 -8.49 -1.27 2.29
N ALA A 44 -7.33 -1.88 2.12
CA ALA A 44 -6.53 -2.45 3.18
C ALA A 44 -5.35 -1.53 3.51
N LEU A 45 -5.24 -1.13 4.78
CA LEU A 45 -4.08 -0.39 5.28
C LEU A 45 -3.08 -1.37 5.86
N ARG A 46 -1.87 -1.40 5.31
CA ARG A 46 -0.78 -2.31 5.72
C ARG A 46 0.40 -1.52 6.23
N ARG A 47 1.18 -2.08 7.16
CA ARG A 47 2.44 -1.46 7.55
C ARG A 47 3.50 -1.78 6.49
N PRO A 48 4.30 -0.79 6.04
CA PRO A 48 5.52 -1.05 5.30
C PRO A 48 6.42 -2.01 6.08
N LEU A 49 7.24 -2.77 5.37
CA LEU A 49 8.20 -3.71 5.99
C LEU A 49 9.25 -2.98 6.83
N ASP A 50 9.68 -1.81 6.37
CA ASP A 50 10.63 -0.89 7.00
C ASP A 50 9.93 0.10 7.97
N TYR A 51 8.74 -0.24 8.47
CA TYR A 51 8.01 0.62 9.39
C TYR A 51 8.69 0.64 10.76
N GLU A 52 9.09 1.82 11.20
CA GLU A 52 9.58 2.07 12.56
C GLU A 52 8.52 2.79 13.41
N PRO A 53 8.36 2.46 14.72
CA PRO A 53 7.33 3.05 15.57
C PRO A 53 7.38 4.59 15.69
N ASP A 54 8.57 5.18 15.53
CA ASP A 54 8.80 6.63 15.58
C ASP A 54 8.27 7.37 14.33
N GLN A 55 7.97 6.66 13.25
CA GLN A 55 7.46 7.23 12.00
C GLN A 55 5.99 7.67 12.09
N GLY A 56 5.29 7.33 13.17
CA GLY A 56 3.89 7.72 13.40
C GLY A 56 2.93 7.10 12.38
N ALA A 57 2.04 7.92 11.79
CA ALA A 57 1.05 7.44 10.83
C ALA A 57 1.67 7.28 9.43
N ARG A 58 2.34 6.13 9.20
CA ARG A 58 2.82 5.66 7.90
C ARG A 58 2.21 4.30 7.58
N PHE A 59 1.62 4.15 6.40
CA PHE A 59 1.02 2.90 5.95
C PHE A 59 0.94 2.82 4.42
N GLU A 60 0.94 1.59 3.92
CA GLU A 60 0.60 1.28 2.53
C GLU A 60 -0.93 1.19 2.38
N VAL A 61 -1.47 1.82 1.36
CA VAL A 61 -2.89 1.76 0.97
C VAL A 61 -3.03 0.78 -0.19
N HIS A 62 -3.73 -0.33 0.04
CA HIS A 62 -3.95 -1.38 -0.97
C HIS A 62 -5.43 -1.47 -1.34
N PHE A 63 -5.74 -1.41 -2.63
CA PHE A 63 -7.08 -1.65 -3.14
C PHE A 63 -7.28 -3.15 -3.41
N GLU A 64 -7.95 -3.85 -2.49
CA GLU A 64 -8.27 -5.29 -2.65
C GLU A 64 -9.51 -5.48 -3.53
N LYS A 65 -10.34 -4.45 -3.62
CA LYS A 65 -11.49 -4.37 -4.52
C LYS A 65 -11.68 -2.93 -4.96
N ALA A 66 -11.85 -2.70 -6.25
CA ALA A 66 -11.93 -1.36 -6.84
C ALA A 66 -12.97 -1.31 -7.97
N ARG A 67 -14.25 -1.54 -7.65
CA ARG A 67 -15.31 -1.40 -8.67
C ARG A 67 -15.45 0.08 -9.04
N GLY A 68 -15.08 0.44 -10.27
CA GLY A 68 -15.16 1.81 -10.78
C GLY A 68 -13.84 2.57 -10.81
N MET A 69 -12.72 1.94 -10.41
CA MET A 69 -11.37 2.47 -10.60
C MET A 69 -10.52 1.42 -11.33
N SER A 70 -9.63 1.87 -12.22
CA SER A 70 -8.75 0.99 -12.98
C SER A 70 -7.48 1.73 -13.40
N GLY A 71 -6.47 0.98 -13.86
CA GLY A 71 -5.18 1.55 -14.22
C GLY A 71 -4.47 2.14 -13.01
N ASP A 72 -3.87 3.32 -13.18
CA ASP A 72 -3.04 3.97 -12.17
C ASP A 72 -3.83 4.34 -10.90
N ASP A 73 -5.13 4.62 -11.04
CA ASP A 73 -6.02 4.95 -9.91
C ASP A 73 -6.24 3.79 -8.93
N ALA A 74 -5.96 2.55 -9.35
CA ALA A 74 -6.07 1.35 -8.51
C ALA A 74 -4.71 0.90 -7.94
N LEU A 75 -3.62 1.61 -8.24
CA LEU A 75 -2.29 1.25 -7.74
C LEU A 75 -2.16 1.53 -6.24
N PRO A 76 -1.43 0.68 -5.51
CA PRO A 76 -1.19 0.89 -4.09
C PRO A 76 -0.29 2.12 -3.85
N LEU A 77 -0.49 2.77 -2.71
CA LEU A 77 0.21 4.00 -2.32
C LEU A 77 1.00 3.77 -1.02
N ASP A 78 2.17 4.38 -0.88
CA ASP A 78 2.80 4.62 0.43
C ASP A 78 2.35 6.00 0.91
N ALA A 79 1.73 6.07 2.09
CA ALA A 79 1.18 7.30 2.66
C ALA A 79 1.76 7.55 4.05
N ARG A 80 2.10 8.81 4.32
CA ARG A 80 2.67 9.28 5.58
C ARG A 80 2.07 10.60 6.02
N LEU A 81 1.76 10.70 7.30
CA LEU A 81 1.47 11.98 7.95
C LEU A 81 2.79 12.63 8.40
N ILE A 82 3.07 13.82 7.88
CA ILE A 82 4.24 14.62 8.22
C ILE A 82 3.80 15.75 9.15
N LEU A 83 4.51 15.88 10.26
CA LEU A 83 4.40 17.02 11.17
C LEU A 83 5.55 17.98 10.85
N ASP A 84 5.20 19.18 10.41
CA ASP A 84 6.11 20.24 10.00
C ASP A 84 5.72 21.50 10.79
N ASP A 85 6.48 21.75 11.85
CA ASP A 85 6.20 22.72 12.92
C ASP A 85 4.74 22.61 13.44
N ASP A 86 3.90 23.58 13.08
CA ASP A 86 2.49 23.70 13.47
C ASP A 86 1.51 23.12 12.43
N THR A 87 2.02 22.52 11.35
CA THR A 87 1.19 21.99 10.27
C THR A 87 1.27 20.48 10.15
N VAL A 88 0.11 19.88 9.93
CA VAL A 88 -0.04 18.45 9.67
C VAL A 88 -0.37 18.28 8.20
N LYS A 89 0.49 17.57 7.46
CA LYS A 89 0.34 17.37 6.01
C LYS A 89 0.43 15.89 5.66
N TRP A 90 -0.40 15.43 4.73
CA TRP A 90 -0.25 14.11 4.13
C TRP A 90 0.75 14.19 2.97
N SER A 91 1.69 13.25 2.93
CA SER A 91 2.54 12.96 1.79
C SER A 91 2.25 11.54 1.32
N TRP A 92 2.18 11.32 0.02
CA TRP A 92 2.00 10.00 -0.55
C TRP A 92 2.68 9.88 -1.92
N GLN A 93 2.99 8.65 -2.29
CA GLN A 93 3.53 8.29 -3.60
C GLN A 93 3.08 6.88 -3.99
N PRO A 94 3.13 6.51 -5.29
CA PRO A 94 2.94 5.12 -5.69
C PRO A 94 3.89 4.20 -4.93
N LEU A 95 3.39 3.08 -4.41
CA LEU A 95 4.18 2.13 -3.62
C LEU A 95 5.38 1.59 -4.42
N VAL A 96 5.22 1.46 -5.73
CA VAL A 96 6.30 1.04 -6.64
C VAL A 96 7.46 2.02 -6.64
N ASP A 97 7.19 3.32 -6.57
CA ASP A 97 8.22 4.37 -6.57
C ASP A 97 8.93 4.45 -5.22
N ALA A 98 8.18 4.27 -4.12
CA ALA A 98 8.73 4.15 -2.77
C ALA A 98 9.71 2.97 -2.70
N LYS A 99 9.29 1.78 -3.18
CA LYS A 99 10.13 0.59 -3.22
C LYS A 99 11.33 0.76 -4.15
N ALA A 100 11.15 1.44 -5.28
CA ALA A 100 12.26 1.68 -6.21
C ALA A 100 13.36 2.54 -5.58
N SER A 101 12.97 3.60 -4.88
CA SER A 101 13.88 4.49 -4.17
C SER A 101 14.61 3.77 -3.03
N ALA A 102 13.91 2.91 -2.28
CA ALA A 102 14.52 2.09 -1.23
C ALA A 102 15.56 1.11 -1.79
N VAL A 103 15.24 0.40 -2.89
CA VAL A 103 16.18 -0.52 -3.55
C VAL A 103 17.41 0.22 -4.05
N GLU A 104 17.26 1.40 -4.66
CA GLU A 104 18.39 2.20 -5.13
C GLU A 104 19.34 2.57 -3.99
N ALA A 105 18.80 3.09 -2.88
CA ALA A 105 19.61 3.46 -1.71
C ALA A 105 20.41 2.24 -1.18
N MET A 106 19.75 1.10 -0.99
CA MET A 106 20.41 -0.12 -0.52
C MET A 106 21.47 -0.65 -1.50
N LEU A 107 21.24 -0.52 -2.81
CA LEU A 107 22.23 -0.89 -3.83
C LEU A 107 23.46 0.04 -3.80
N GLN A 108 23.26 1.33 -3.57
CA GLN A 108 24.34 2.32 -3.42
C GLN A 108 25.15 2.06 -2.14
N ASP A 109 24.48 1.62 -1.07
CA ASP A 109 25.10 1.17 0.18
C ASP A 109 25.79 -0.20 0.05
N GLY A 110 25.72 -0.84 -1.12
CA GLY A 110 26.41 -2.10 -1.42
C GLY A 110 25.74 -3.34 -0.85
N LEU A 111 24.48 -3.26 -0.42
CA LEU A 111 23.76 -4.42 0.11
C LEU A 111 23.60 -5.51 -0.97
N PRO A 112 23.74 -6.80 -0.58
CA PRO A 112 23.53 -7.88 -1.52
C PRO A 112 22.03 -8.01 -1.86
N ILE A 113 21.73 -8.37 -3.11
CA ILE A 113 20.36 -8.46 -3.65
C ILE A 113 19.42 -9.34 -2.80
N ARG A 114 19.96 -10.37 -2.13
CA ARG A 114 19.18 -11.22 -1.23
C ARG A 114 18.60 -10.41 -0.08
N ASP A 115 19.43 -9.59 0.56
CA ASP A 115 19.06 -8.84 1.76
C ASP A 115 18.12 -7.70 1.36
N ILE A 116 18.36 -7.06 0.20
CA ILE A 116 17.43 -6.08 -0.39
C ILE A 116 16.04 -6.68 -0.66
N ALA A 117 15.99 -7.90 -1.20
CA ALA A 117 14.73 -8.58 -1.49
C ALA A 117 13.94 -8.87 -0.20
N GLU A 118 14.63 -9.23 0.88
CA GLU A 118 14.03 -9.45 2.20
C GLU A 118 13.48 -8.15 2.77
N GLU A 119 14.29 -7.09 2.80
CA GLU A 119 13.94 -5.80 3.39
C GLU A 119 12.78 -5.11 2.67
N THR A 120 12.76 -5.19 1.34
CA THR A 120 11.72 -4.54 0.51
C THR A 120 10.49 -5.42 0.26
N GLY A 121 10.55 -6.70 0.66
CA GLY A 121 9.54 -7.71 0.36
C GLY A 121 9.37 -7.98 -1.14
N MET A 122 10.35 -7.60 -1.95
CA MET A 122 10.37 -7.83 -3.39
C MET A 122 10.98 -9.20 -3.70
N SER A 123 10.61 -9.78 -4.84
CA SER A 123 11.35 -10.97 -5.31
C SER A 123 12.77 -10.59 -5.76
N LYS A 124 13.73 -11.50 -5.59
CA LYS A 124 15.11 -11.31 -6.09
C LYS A 124 15.14 -10.92 -7.57
N SER A 125 14.27 -11.53 -8.39
CA SER A 125 14.15 -11.22 -9.81
C SER A 125 13.63 -9.80 -10.06
N ALA A 126 12.74 -9.28 -9.22
CA ALA A 126 12.29 -7.90 -9.31
C ALA A 126 13.40 -6.91 -8.93
N VAL A 127 14.17 -7.21 -7.87
CA VAL A 127 15.33 -6.40 -7.48
C VAL A 127 16.41 -6.41 -8.57
N HIS A 128 16.70 -7.56 -9.19
CA HIS A 128 17.62 -7.65 -10.33
C HIS A 128 17.19 -6.76 -11.50
N ARG A 129 15.92 -6.86 -11.94
CA ARG A 129 15.41 -6.01 -13.04
C ARG A 129 15.51 -4.52 -12.72
N LEU A 130 15.25 -4.14 -11.47
CA LEU A 130 15.36 -2.76 -11.04
C LEU A 130 16.82 -2.29 -11.01
N LYS A 131 17.74 -3.13 -10.52
CA LYS A 131 19.19 -2.86 -10.58
C LYS A 131 19.65 -2.60 -12.02
N ASP A 132 19.24 -3.44 -12.97
CA ASP A 132 19.62 -3.28 -14.39
C ASP A 132 19.06 -1.98 -14.98
N LYS A 133 17.81 -1.62 -14.63
CA LYS A 133 17.20 -0.34 -15.01
C LYS A 133 17.98 0.85 -14.43
N LEU A 134 18.28 0.83 -13.14
CA LEU A 134 19.03 1.89 -12.46
C LEU A 134 20.46 2.06 -13.02
N LYS A 135 21.13 0.96 -13.39
CA LYS A 135 22.42 1.00 -14.08
C LYS A 135 22.31 1.68 -15.44
N LYS A 136 21.29 1.34 -16.23
CA LYS A 136 21.03 1.95 -17.55
C LYS A 136 20.74 3.44 -17.44
N GLU A 137 20.09 3.87 -16.36
CA GLU A 137 19.80 5.26 -16.04
C GLU A 137 21.00 6.02 -15.44
N GLY A 138 22.12 5.34 -15.17
CA GLY A 138 23.32 5.96 -14.58
C GLY A 138 23.18 6.32 -13.10
N ARG A 139 22.16 5.80 -12.42
CA ARG A 139 21.83 6.12 -11.02
C ARG A 139 22.64 5.33 -10.00
N ILE A 140 23.17 4.18 -10.41
CA ILE A 140 24.04 3.33 -9.58
C ILE A 140 25.24 2.88 -10.40
N ASN A 141 26.41 2.81 -9.74
CA ASN A 141 27.64 2.34 -10.38
C ASN A 141 27.68 0.81 -10.46
N GLY A 142 28.44 0.32 -11.45
CA GLY A 142 28.52 -1.08 -11.87
C GLY A 142 29.00 -2.04 -10.79
#